data_AF-A0AAJ6XNM4-F1
#
_entry.id   AF-A0AAJ6XNM4-F1
#
_cell.length_a   1.000
_cell.length_b   1.000
_cell.length_c   1.000
_cell.angle_alpha   90.00
_cell.angle_beta   90.00
_cell.angle_gamma   90.00
#
_symmetry.space_group_name_H-M   'P 1'
#
loop_
_entity.id
_entity.type
_entity.pdbx_description
1 polymer ?
#
loop_
_entity_poly.entity_id
_entity_poly.type
_entity_poly.pdbx_seq_one_letter_code
_entity_poly.pdbx_strand_id
1 'polypeptide(L)'
;MAKKNTPSVSPSHFLGFVVFSLCFFVPKSVLGVKKELRFRKNGQFKILQVADMHYADGKTTSCLDVFPNQMPTCSDLNTTAFVERMIQAEKPDFIVFTGDNIFGFDATDAAKSLTAAFQPAIASNIPWAAILGNHDQESTLSREGVMKHIVGLKNTLSQVNPAEVHIIDGFGNYNLEIGGVKGSRFENKSALNLYFLDSGDYSTVPAIPGYGWIKPSQQLWFQRTSAKLRRAYMREPEAQKGPAPGLVFFHIPLPEFASFDSSSFTGVRQEGISSASVNSGFFTTMVEAGDVKAVFIGHDHLNDFCGKLTGIQLCYAGGFGYHAYGKAGWSRRARVVLASLEKTEQGGWGVVKSVKTWKRLDDEHLTAVDGQVLWSKSPAAGSPE
;
A
#
# COMPACT_ATOMS: atom_id res chain seq x y z
N MET A 1 8.73 3.52 96.77
CA MET A 1 10.17 3.52 96.43
C MET A 1 10.37 4.38 95.19
N ALA A 2 11.22 5.40 95.36
CA ALA A 2 11.66 6.52 94.51
C ALA A 2 10.75 7.08 93.37
N LYS A 3 10.31 8.33 93.58
CA LYS A 3 9.56 9.22 92.68
C LYS A 3 10.45 10.39 92.20
N LYS A 4 10.13 10.90 90.99
CA LYS A 4 10.26 12.31 90.51
C LYS A 4 11.70 12.83 90.31
N ASN A 5 12.06 13.71 89.36
CA ASN A 5 11.37 14.83 88.68
C ASN A 5 12.04 15.13 87.32
N THR A 6 11.30 15.85 86.47
CA THR A 6 11.62 16.43 85.15
C THR A 6 12.65 17.58 85.20
N PRO A 7 13.18 18.06 84.06
CA PRO A 7 12.62 19.30 83.50
C PRO A 7 12.58 19.40 81.95
N SER A 8 11.79 20.40 81.52
CA SER A 8 11.42 20.85 80.18
C SER A 8 12.45 21.77 79.50
N VAL A 9 12.57 21.73 78.16
CA VAL A 9 12.95 22.87 77.28
C VAL A 9 12.33 22.68 75.88
N SER A 10 11.82 23.76 75.27
CA SER A 10 11.38 23.89 73.86
C SER A 10 12.26 24.93 73.13
N PRO A 11 12.00 25.30 71.86
CA PRO A 11 12.04 24.52 70.62
C PRO A 11 13.13 25.07 69.66
N SER A 12 13.61 24.29 68.70
CA SER A 12 14.46 24.82 67.62
C SER A 12 14.08 24.22 66.27
N HIS A 13 13.99 25.12 65.29
CA HIS A 13 13.42 24.96 63.96
C HIS A 13 14.02 23.82 63.13
N PHE A 14 13.13 22.99 62.55
CA PHE A 14 13.46 22.13 61.41
C PHE A 14 12.76 22.68 60.17
N LEU A 15 13.54 23.18 59.22
CA LEU A 15 13.08 23.67 57.93
C LEU A 15 12.80 22.46 57.03
N GLY A 16 11.53 22.06 56.90
CA GLY A 16 11.11 21.00 55.99
C GLY A 16 10.99 21.52 54.56
N PHE A 17 11.88 21.11 53.67
CA PHE A 17 11.70 21.30 52.23
C PHE A 17 10.55 20.41 51.75
N VAL A 18 9.42 21.01 51.38
CA VAL A 18 8.33 20.34 50.66
C VAL A 18 8.71 20.35 49.18
N VAL A 19 9.13 19.19 48.66
CA VAL A 19 9.28 18.98 47.22
C VAL A 19 7.89 18.81 46.62
N PHE A 20 7.36 19.85 45.97
CA PHE A 20 6.19 19.73 45.11
C PHE A 20 6.60 18.95 43.84
N SER A 21 6.34 17.65 43.83
CA SER A 21 6.38 16.87 42.60
C SER A 21 5.16 17.24 41.76
N LEU A 22 5.33 18.16 40.81
CA LEU A 22 4.34 18.35 39.75
C LEU A 22 4.34 17.11 38.87
N CYS A 23 3.41 16.19 39.14
CA CYS A 23 3.04 15.16 38.18
C CYS A 23 2.41 15.86 36.96
N PHE A 24 3.22 16.15 35.96
CA PHE A 24 2.71 16.44 34.62
C PHE A 24 1.97 15.19 34.14
N PHE A 25 0.64 15.24 34.17
CA PHE A 25 -0.20 14.30 33.44
C PHE A 25 0.07 14.52 31.95
N VAL A 26 1.01 13.76 31.39
CA VAL A 26 1.09 13.58 29.95
C VAL A 26 -0.20 12.88 29.55
N PRO A 27 -1.07 13.51 28.73
CA PRO A 27 -2.26 12.82 28.25
C PRO A 27 -1.79 11.58 27.49
N LYS A 28 -2.20 10.40 27.96
CA LYS A 28 -2.05 9.16 27.18
C LYS A 28 -2.65 9.45 25.82
N SER A 29 -1.81 9.47 24.80
CA SER A 29 -2.26 9.47 23.42
C SER A 29 -3.31 8.37 23.31
N VAL A 30 -4.50 8.74 22.82
CA VAL A 30 -5.50 7.77 22.41
C VAL A 30 -4.86 7.04 21.22
N LEU A 31 -4.15 5.94 21.50
CA LEU A 31 -3.75 4.98 20.49
C LEU A 31 -5.05 4.50 19.85
N GLY A 32 -5.39 5.12 18.72
CA GLY A 32 -6.54 4.70 17.93
C GLY A 32 -6.42 3.20 17.66
N VAL A 33 -7.49 2.46 17.91
CA VAL A 33 -7.55 1.02 17.58
C VAL A 33 -7.15 0.88 16.12
N LYS A 34 -5.98 0.28 15.85
CA LYS A 34 -5.48 0.05 14.50
C LYS A 34 -6.56 -0.75 13.76
N LYS A 35 -7.18 -0.14 12.74
CA LYS A 35 -8.33 -0.74 12.05
C LYS A 35 -7.84 -2.00 11.32
N GLU A 36 -8.21 -3.16 11.85
CA GLU A 36 -7.86 -4.45 11.25
C GLU A 36 -8.63 -4.65 9.94
N LEU A 37 -7.90 -4.96 8.87
CA LEU A 37 -8.47 -5.24 7.56
C LEU A 37 -9.05 -6.65 7.53
N ARG A 38 -10.27 -6.81 7.01
CA ARG A 38 -10.94 -8.11 6.94
C ARG A 38 -11.90 -8.20 5.78
N PHE A 39 -12.14 -9.43 5.32
CA PHE A 39 -13.23 -9.71 4.39
C PHE A 39 -14.59 -9.30 5.00
N ARG A 40 -15.44 -8.69 4.16
CA ARG A 40 -16.80 -8.31 4.53
C ARG A 40 -17.68 -9.53 4.77
N LYS A 41 -18.86 -9.32 5.35
CA LYS A 41 -19.89 -10.36 5.56
C LYS A 41 -20.27 -11.14 4.29
N ASN A 42 -20.15 -10.51 3.12
CA ASN A 42 -20.40 -11.14 1.83
C ASN A 42 -19.18 -11.91 1.26
N GLY A 43 -18.11 -12.09 2.04
CA GLY A 43 -16.91 -12.83 1.66
C GLY A 43 -16.01 -12.10 0.68
N GLN A 44 -16.18 -10.79 0.50
CA GLN A 44 -15.39 -9.99 -0.44
C GLN A 44 -14.51 -8.97 0.28
N PHE A 45 -13.36 -8.68 -0.33
CA PHE A 45 -12.48 -7.59 0.03
C PHE A 45 -12.06 -6.85 -1.25
N LYS A 46 -12.35 -5.56 -1.33
CA LYS A 46 -12.11 -4.72 -2.51
C LYS A 46 -11.03 -3.69 -2.24
N ILE A 47 -10.02 -3.65 -3.11
CA ILE A 47 -8.92 -2.69 -3.09
C ILE A 47 -9.07 -1.76 -4.30
N LEU A 48 -8.99 -0.46 -4.06
CA LEU A 48 -8.79 0.54 -5.11
C LEU A 48 -7.29 0.87 -5.18
N GLN A 49 -6.67 0.63 -6.33
CA GLN A 49 -5.29 1.03 -6.61
C GLN A 49 -5.28 2.36 -7.37
N VAL A 50 -4.55 3.32 -6.84
CA VAL A 50 -4.33 4.65 -7.42
C VAL A 50 -2.83 4.82 -7.62
N ALA A 51 -2.36 5.07 -8.84
CA ALA A 51 -0.94 5.20 -9.15
C ALA A 51 -0.67 6.49 -9.90
N ASP A 52 0.48 7.11 -9.68
CA ASP A 52 0.94 8.21 -10.52
C ASP A 52 -0.05 9.39 -10.50
N MET A 53 -0.40 9.85 -9.29
CA MET A 53 -1.23 11.05 -9.15
C MET A 53 -0.44 12.29 -9.57
N HIS A 54 0.86 12.30 -9.27
CA HIS A 54 1.74 13.44 -9.53
C HIS A 54 1.13 14.73 -8.97
N TYR A 55 0.51 14.68 -7.80
CA TYR A 55 -0.15 15.86 -7.22
C TYR A 55 0.91 16.92 -6.89
N ALA A 56 0.63 18.20 -7.08
CA ALA A 56 1.50 19.29 -6.65
C ALA A 56 0.74 20.24 -5.72
N ASP A 57 0.43 21.45 -6.16
CA ASP A 57 -0.11 22.51 -5.32
C ASP A 57 -1.64 22.68 -5.46
N GLY A 58 -2.34 21.66 -5.96
CA GLY A 58 -3.80 21.67 -6.00
C GLY A 58 -4.33 22.55 -7.13
N LYS A 59 -5.19 23.51 -6.79
CA LYS A 59 -5.87 24.37 -7.77
C LYS A 59 -4.91 25.18 -8.66
N THR A 60 -3.71 25.48 -8.18
CA THR A 60 -2.71 26.28 -8.90
C THR A 60 -1.87 25.46 -9.87
N THR A 61 -1.88 24.14 -9.74
CA THR A 61 -1.15 23.23 -10.63
C THR A 61 -1.96 22.98 -11.88
N SER A 62 -1.37 23.22 -13.04
CA SER A 62 -2.02 22.96 -14.33
C SER A 62 -1.90 21.48 -14.70
N CYS A 63 -2.92 20.94 -15.37
CA CYS A 63 -2.83 19.59 -15.92
C CYS A 63 -1.79 19.47 -17.03
N LEU A 64 -1.31 18.23 -17.26
CA LEU A 64 -0.47 17.85 -18.38
C LEU A 64 -1.25 16.91 -19.32
N ASP A 65 -0.92 17.01 -20.61
CA ASP A 65 -1.40 16.12 -21.67
C ASP A 65 -2.93 15.91 -21.70
N VAL A 66 -3.68 16.99 -21.48
CA VAL A 66 -5.13 17.07 -21.75
C VAL A 66 -5.38 17.83 -23.05
N PHE A 67 -6.61 17.80 -23.56
CA PHE A 67 -6.93 18.56 -24.77
C PHE A 67 -6.80 20.08 -24.53
N PRO A 68 -6.43 20.89 -25.55
CA PRO A 68 -6.24 22.33 -25.39
C PRO A 68 -7.44 23.08 -24.81
N ASN A 69 -8.66 22.60 -25.06
CA ASN A 69 -9.89 23.19 -24.50
C ASN A 69 -10.11 22.86 -23.01
N GLN A 70 -9.46 21.83 -22.47
CA GLN A 70 -9.53 21.45 -21.06
C GLN A 70 -8.47 22.18 -20.22
N MET A 71 -7.31 22.50 -20.82
CA MET A 71 -6.18 23.16 -20.14
C MET A 71 -6.56 24.38 -19.29
N PRO A 72 -7.43 25.33 -19.73
CA PRO A 72 -7.71 26.54 -18.96
C PRO A 72 -8.42 26.31 -17.62
N THR A 73 -9.05 25.14 -17.46
CA THR A 73 -9.87 24.82 -16.27
C THR A 73 -9.37 23.61 -15.49
N CYS A 74 -8.35 22.92 -16.01
CA CYS A 74 -7.87 21.66 -15.47
C CYS A 74 -6.76 21.90 -14.43
N SER A 75 -6.87 21.24 -13.27
CA SER A 75 -5.85 21.25 -12.22
C SER A 75 -5.76 19.91 -11.49
N ASP A 76 -4.91 19.81 -10.47
CA ASP A 76 -4.90 18.66 -9.54
C ASP A 76 -6.26 18.37 -8.90
N LEU A 77 -7.16 19.36 -8.83
CA LEU A 77 -8.52 19.14 -8.34
C LEU A 77 -9.31 18.16 -9.23
N ASN A 78 -8.95 18.00 -10.51
CA ASN A 78 -9.50 16.95 -11.36
C ASN A 78 -9.06 15.56 -10.88
N THR A 79 -7.81 15.40 -10.44
CA THR A 79 -7.33 14.18 -9.78
C THR A 79 -8.08 13.93 -8.48
N THR A 80 -8.25 14.95 -7.63
CA THR A 80 -9.07 14.83 -6.40
C THR A 80 -10.49 14.35 -6.71
N ALA A 81 -11.16 15.00 -7.66
CA ALA A 81 -12.51 14.65 -8.08
C ALA A 81 -12.58 13.21 -8.63
N PHE A 82 -11.58 12.77 -9.39
CA PHE A 82 -11.52 11.40 -9.90
C PHE A 82 -11.39 10.37 -8.77
N VAL A 83 -10.56 10.62 -7.74
CA VAL A 83 -10.47 9.73 -6.56
C VAL A 83 -11.82 9.63 -5.86
N GLU A 84 -12.50 10.77 -5.65
CA GLU A 84 -13.81 10.82 -5.00
C GLU A 84 -14.86 10.03 -5.78
N ARG A 85 -14.92 10.21 -7.11
CA ARG A 85 -15.82 9.46 -8.00
C ARG A 85 -15.54 7.95 -7.93
N MET A 86 -14.27 7.55 -7.94
CA MET A 86 -13.87 6.15 -7.79
C MET A 86 -14.29 5.56 -6.44
N ILE A 87 -14.09 6.30 -5.34
CA ILE A 87 -14.53 5.88 -4.00
C ILE A 87 -16.04 5.69 -3.95
N GLN A 88 -16.81 6.63 -4.51
CA GLN A 88 -18.27 6.57 -4.52
C GLN A 88 -18.80 5.38 -5.34
N ALA A 89 -18.23 5.17 -6.53
CA ALA A 89 -18.67 4.12 -7.44
C ALA A 89 -18.26 2.72 -6.97
N GLU A 90 -17.01 2.56 -6.53
CA GLU A 90 -16.45 1.24 -6.21
C GLU A 90 -16.63 0.85 -4.75
N LYS A 91 -16.77 1.82 -3.82
CA LYS A 91 -16.90 1.57 -2.38
C LYS A 91 -15.83 0.60 -1.88
N PRO A 92 -14.54 0.94 -2.04
CA PRO A 92 -13.44 0.05 -1.68
C PRO A 92 -13.38 -0.15 -0.16
N ASP A 93 -12.91 -1.33 0.25
CA ASP A 93 -12.63 -1.62 1.66
C ASP A 93 -11.25 -1.06 2.07
N PHE A 94 -10.37 -0.84 1.08
CA PHE A 94 -9.01 -0.35 1.25
C PHE A 94 -8.51 0.38 -0.02
N ILE A 95 -7.67 1.40 0.15
CA ILE A 95 -7.04 2.13 -0.97
C ILE A 95 -5.52 1.94 -0.89
N VAL A 96 -4.90 1.63 -2.03
CA VAL A 96 -3.43 1.56 -2.15
C VAL A 96 -2.98 2.62 -3.15
N PHE A 97 -2.12 3.52 -2.68
CA PHE A 97 -1.44 4.48 -3.53
C PHE A 97 -0.06 3.94 -3.94
N THR A 98 0.15 3.64 -5.22
CA THR A 98 1.33 2.92 -5.71
C THR A 98 2.45 3.81 -6.25
N GLY A 99 2.81 4.86 -5.50
CA GLY A 99 3.95 5.72 -5.78
C GLY A 99 3.64 6.87 -6.73
N ASP A 100 4.59 7.80 -6.80
CA ASP A 100 4.45 9.13 -7.42
C ASP A 100 3.14 9.79 -7.00
N ASN A 101 2.96 9.85 -5.68
CA ASN A 101 1.81 10.45 -5.04
C ASN A 101 1.83 11.96 -5.26
N ILE A 102 3.02 12.55 -5.19
CA ILE A 102 3.28 13.93 -5.59
C ILE A 102 4.30 13.99 -6.72
N PHE A 103 4.25 15.04 -7.53
CA PHE A 103 5.33 15.39 -8.44
C PHE A 103 6.25 16.39 -7.73
N GLY A 104 7.35 15.88 -7.16
CA GLY A 104 8.16 16.64 -6.21
C GLY A 104 8.75 17.94 -6.78
N PHE A 105 9.05 17.98 -8.08
CA PHE A 105 9.55 19.21 -8.72
C PHE A 105 8.55 20.38 -8.68
N ASP A 106 7.26 20.11 -8.86
CA ASP A 106 6.23 21.16 -8.92
C ASP A 106 5.48 21.34 -7.58
N ALA A 107 5.64 20.40 -6.63
CA ALA A 107 5.13 20.52 -5.28
C ALA A 107 6.01 21.47 -4.45
N THR A 108 5.50 22.66 -4.10
CA THR A 108 6.31 23.64 -3.34
C THR A 108 6.43 23.31 -1.85
N ASP A 109 5.49 22.53 -1.32
CA ASP A 109 5.52 21.98 0.04
C ASP A 109 5.04 20.53 0.02
N ALA A 110 5.99 19.60 0.04
CA ALA A 110 5.72 18.16 -0.01
C ALA A 110 4.68 17.69 1.02
N ALA A 111 4.76 18.19 2.27
CA ALA A 111 3.87 17.76 3.33
C ALA A 111 2.42 18.21 3.06
N LYS A 112 2.26 19.45 2.59
CA LYS A 112 0.95 19.99 2.19
C LYS A 112 0.39 19.26 0.98
N SER A 113 1.21 19.03 -0.05
CA SER A 113 0.82 18.33 -1.28
C SER A 113 0.42 16.88 -1.00
N LEU A 114 1.20 16.14 -0.21
CA LEU A 114 0.85 14.78 0.21
C LEU A 114 -0.48 14.75 1.00
N THR A 115 -0.68 15.71 1.90
CA THR A 115 -1.93 15.81 2.67
C THR A 115 -3.12 16.05 1.74
N ALA A 116 -2.98 16.93 0.75
CA ALA A 116 -4.03 17.20 -0.25
C ALA A 116 -4.29 15.99 -1.15
N ALA A 117 -3.24 15.32 -1.62
CA ALA A 117 -3.33 14.14 -2.48
C ALA A 117 -4.11 12.98 -1.83
N PHE A 118 -3.87 12.73 -0.53
CA PHE A 118 -4.56 11.66 0.20
C PHE A 118 -5.88 12.10 0.84
N GLN A 119 -6.24 13.39 0.74
CA GLN A 119 -7.42 13.93 1.41
C GLN A 119 -8.73 13.20 1.08
N PRO A 120 -8.99 12.75 -0.16
CA PRO A 120 -10.20 11.97 -0.46
C PRO A 120 -10.32 10.67 0.37
N ALA A 121 -9.21 9.96 0.59
CA ALA A 121 -9.20 8.74 1.41
C ALA A 121 -9.42 9.06 2.90
N ILE A 122 -8.76 10.12 3.38
CA ILE A 122 -8.88 10.61 4.76
C ILE A 122 -10.32 11.04 5.06
N ALA A 123 -10.91 11.87 4.21
CA ALA A 123 -12.26 12.40 4.35
C ALA A 123 -13.32 11.29 4.26
N SER A 124 -13.10 10.28 3.43
CA SER A 124 -14.00 9.12 3.28
C SER A 124 -13.91 8.11 4.43
N ASN A 125 -12.96 8.29 5.37
CA ASN A 125 -12.73 7.38 6.50
C ASN A 125 -12.42 5.92 6.08
N ILE A 126 -11.83 5.76 4.89
CA ILE A 126 -11.42 4.47 4.34
C ILE A 126 -9.96 4.23 4.77
N PRO A 127 -9.60 3.03 5.28
CA PRO A 127 -8.20 2.73 5.54
C PRO A 127 -7.43 2.72 4.23
N TRP A 128 -6.21 3.24 4.24
CA TRP A 128 -5.40 3.33 3.04
C TRP A 128 -3.93 3.10 3.36
N ALA A 129 -3.13 2.77 2.36
CA ALA A 129 -1.69 2.76 2.48
C ALA A 129 -1.03 3.27 1.20
N ALA A 130 0.23 3.64 1.31
CA ALA A 130 1.00 4.20 0.22
C ALA A 130 2.42 3.62 0.22
N ILE A 131 2.96 3.47 -0.98
CA ILE A 131 4.37 3.29 -1.25
C ILE A 131 4.90 4.53 -1.98
N LEU A 132 6.22 4.62 -2.07
CA LEU A 132 6.90 5.74 -2.70
C LEU A 132 7.28 5.41 -4.14
N GLY A 133 7.19 6.42 -5.00
CA GLY A 133 7.80 6.42 -6.33
C GLY A 133 9.09 7.22 -6.37
N ASN A 134 9.62 7.43 -7.58
CA ASN A 134 10.85 8.18 -7.76
C ASN A 134 10.64 9.70 -7.58
N HIS A 135 9.44 10.22 -7.86
CA HIS A 135 9.17 11.66 -7.80
C HIS A 135 8.82 12.18 -6.39
N ASP A 136 8.44 11.28 -5.47
CA ASP A 136 7.89 11.70 -4.17
C ASP A 136 8.87 12.48 -3.29
N GLN A 137 10.19 12.30 -3.45
CA GLN A 137 11.23 12.90 -2.63
C GLN A 137 11.91 14.15 -3.23
N GLU A 138 11.44 14.61 -4.40
CA GLU A 138 12.12 15.67 -5.17
C GLU A 138 11.75 17.09 -4.71
N SER A 139 10.93 17.19 -3.67
CA SER A 139 10.47 18.44 -3.05
C SER A 139 11.22 18.71 -1.72
N THR A 140 10.54 19.29 -0.73
CA THR A 140 11.10 19.78 0.53
C THR A 140 11.34 18.70 1.59
N LEU A 141 10.93 17.45 1.35
CA LEU A 141 11.13 16.31 2.26
C LEU A 141 12.05 15.27 1.64
N SER A 142 12.93 14.69 2.46
CA SER A 142 13.68 13.48 2.08
C SER A 142 12.74 12.29 1.90
N ARG A 143 13.20 11.21 1.25
CA ARG A 143 12.44 9.96 1.11
C ARG A 143 11.90 9.43 2.45
N GLU A 144 12.74 9.47 3.49
CA GLU A 144 12.33 9.12 4.85
C GLU A 144 11.29 10.10 5.40
N GLY A 145 11.50 11.40 5.18
CA GLY A 145 10.59 12.46 5.61
C GLY A 145 9.20 12.32 4.99
N VAL A 146 9.13 12.01 3.69
CA VAL A 146 7.89 11.69 2.98
C VAL A 146 7.17 10.53 3.65
N MET A 147 7.86 9.41 3.87
CA MET A 147 7.24 8.24 4.50
C MET A 147 6.80 8.53 5.94
N LYS A 148 7.60 9.25 6.72
CA LYS A 148 7.27 9.69 8.08
C LYS A 148 6.05 10.60 8.11
N HIS A 149 5.88 11.47 7.13
CA HIS A 149 4.68 12.29 6.98
C HIS A 149 3.46 11.43 6.67
N ILE A 150 3.57 10.53 5.68
CA ILE A 150 2.49 9.63 5.26
C ILE A 150 1.96 8.81 6.45
N VAL A 151 2.83 8.22 7.27
CA VAL A 151 2.41 7.40 8.43
C VAL A 151 1.76 8.22 9.55
N GLY A 152 1.96 9.53 9.57
CA GLY A 152 1.32 10.45 10.51
C GLY A 152 -0.10 10.84 10.12
N LEU A 153 -0.52 10.55 8.89
CA LEU A 153 -1.84 10.92 8.38
C LEU A 153 -2.95 10.00 8.89
N LYS A 154 -4.15 10.56 9.04
CA LYS A 154 -5.30 9.84 9.60
C LYS A 154 -5.69 8.64 8.74
N ASN A 155 -6.03 7.53 9.39
CA ASN A 155 -6.49 6.27 8.78
C ASN A 155 -5.49 5.58 7.84
N THR A 156 -4.24 6.06 7.76
CA THR A 156 -3.19 5.32 7.07
C THR A 156 -2.86 4.03 7.83
N LEU A 157 -2.59 2.97 7.08
CA LEU A 157 -2.01 1.71 7.58
C LEU A 157 -0.56 1.55 7.10
N SER A 158 -0.02 2.54 6.40
CA SER A 158 1.38 2.61 6.00
C SER A 158 2.30 2.52 7.22
N GLN A 159 3.50 1.99 7.02
CA GLN A 159 4.53 1.91 8.06
C GLN A 159 5.85 2.40 7.48
N VAL A 160 6.70 3.03 8.30
CA VAL A 160 8.00 3.53 7.83
C VAL A 160 8.88 2.37 7.38
N ASN A 161 8.95 1.31 8.17
CA ASN A 161 9.64 0.06 7.89
C ASN A 161 9.18 -0.98 8.95
N PRO A 162 9.49 -2.28 8.78
CA PRO A 162 9.13 -3.32 9.74
C PRO A 162 9.92 -3.12 11.04
N ALA A 163 9.23 -3.12 12.19
CA ALA A 163 9.85 -2.83 13.49
C ALA A 163 10.88 -3.89 13.91
N GLU A 164 10.75 -5.12 13.41
CA GLU A 164 11.63 -6.25 13.69
C GLU A 164 12.91 -6.28 12.84
N VAL A 165 13.09 -5.34 11.90
CA VAL A 165 14.25 -5.27 11.01
C VAL A 165 15.06 -4.01 11.30
N HIS A 166 16.30 -4.19 11.78
CA HIS A 166 17.18 -3.07 12.15
C HIS A 166 17.82 -2.38 10.93
N ILE A 167 18.03 -3.09 9.83
CA ILE A 167 18.64 -2.56 8.60
C ILE A 167 17.84 -3.09 7.41
N ILE A 168 17.22 -2.17 6.68
CA ILE A 168 16.50 -2.44 5.44
C ILE A 168 16.67 -1.22 4.52
N ASP A 169 16.83 -1.47 3.22
CA ASP A 169 16.92 -0.42 2.21
C ASP A 169 15.55 0.24 1.99
N GLY A 170 15.57 1.57 1.80
CA GLY A 170 14.37 2.36 1.52
C GLY A 170 13.42 2.55 2.71
N PHE A 171 12.25 3.13 2.41
CA PHE A 171 11.20 3.44 3.38
C PHE A 171 9.82 3.10 2.80
N GLY A 172 8.97 2.49 3.62
CA GLY A 172 7.67 1.98 3.17
C GLY A 172 7.68 0.47 2.91
N ASN A 173 8.62 -0.27 3.51
CA ASN A 173 8.58 -1.73 3.48
C ASN A 173 7.70 -2.26 4.60
N TYR A 174 6.57 -2.91 4.29
CA TYR A 174 5.68 -3.46 5.31
C TYR A 174 4.72 -4.51 4.74
N ASN A 175 4.14 -5.30 5.66
CA ASN A 175 3.08 -6.25 5.34
C ASN A 175 1.79 -5.85 6.06
N LEU A 176 0.67 -6.03 5.38
CA LEU A 176 -0.67 -5.96 5.96
C LEU A 176 -1.40 -7.29 5.77
N GLU A 177 -2.01 -7.77 6.84
CA GLU A 177 -2.77 -9.02 6.89
C GLU A 177 -4.27 -8.71 6.74
N ILE A 178 -4.96 -9.44 5.87
CA ILE A 178 -6.41 -9.35 5.71
C ILE A 178 -7.05 -10.57 6.38
N GLY A 179 -7.71 -10.33 7.51
CA GLY A 179 -8.40 -11.38 8.27
C GLY A 179 -9.63 -11.93 7.57
N GLY A 180 -10.03 -13.15 7.94
CA GLY A 180 -11.31 -13.73 7.49
C GLY A 180 -12.53 -12.93 7.96
N VAL A 181 -13.71 -13.38 7.54
CA VAL A 181 -14.97 -12.73 7.94
C VAL A 181 -15.15 -12.84 9.45
N LYS A 182 -15.58 -11.76 10.10
CA LYS A 182 -15.92 -11.76 11.53
C LYS A 182 -16.92 -12.87 11.87
N GLY A 183 -16.62 -13.69 12.88
CA GLY A 183 -17.39 -14.85 13.30
C GLY A 183 -17.17 -16.12 12.46
N SER A 184 -16.30 -16.09 11.46
CA SER A 184 -15.94 -17.28 10.67
C SER A 184 -14.78 -18.06 11.29
N ARG A 185 -14.62 -19.32 10.89
CA ARG A 185 -13.48 -20.19 11.28
C ARG A 185 -12.11 -19.56 10.98
N PHE A 186 -12.05 -18.65 10.01
CA PHE A 186 -10.83 -17.96 9.57
C PHE A 186 -10.72 -16.52 10.10
N GLU A 187 -11.56 -16.08 11.04
CA GLU A 187 -11.56 -14.69 11.54
C GLU A 187 -10.17 -14.23 12.00
N ASN A 188 -9.46 -15.09 12.72
CA ASN A 188 -8.13 -14.81 13.29
C ASN A 188 -6.97 -15.31 12.40
N LYS A 189 -7.25 -15.63 11.12
CA LYS A 189 -6.23 -16.00 10.14
C LYS A 189 -6.07 -14.91 9.10
N SER A 190 -4.82 -14.58 8.76
CA SER A 190 -4.54 -13.82 7.54
C SER A 190 -4.89 -14.65 6.32
N ALA A 191 -6.05 -14.35 5.72
CA ALA A 191 -6.58 -15.03 4.56
C ALA A 191 -6.00 -14.48 3.25
N LEU A 192 -5.53 -13.24 3.24
CA LEU A 192 -4.83 -12.59 2.13
C LEU A 192 -3.72 -11.69 2.70
N ASN A 193 -2.53 -11.75 2.13
CA ASN A 193 -1.39 -10.93 2.56
C ASN A 193 -1.09 -9.84 1.52
N LEU A 194 -0.86 -8.62 1.97
CA LEU A 194 -0.42 -7.50 1.13
C LEU A 194 1.02 -7.15 1.50
N TYR A 195 1.92 -7.09 0.53
CA TYR A 195 3.32 -6.72 0.72
C TYR A 195 3.59 -5.40 0.00
N PHE A 196 4.19 -4.46 0.71
CA PHE A 196 4.54 -3.14 0.20
C PHE A 196 6.04 -2.99 0.28
N LEU A 197 6.66 -2.59 -0.83
CA LEU A 197 8.11 -2.41 -0.91
C LEU A 197 8.44 -1.06 -1.53
N ASP A 198 9.52 -0.47 -1.04
CA ASP A 198 10.16 0.67 -1.68
C ASP A 198 11.03 0.20 -2.85
N SER A 199 10.62 0.46 -4.09
CA SER A 199 11.44 0.09 -5.27
C SER A 199 12.66 1.01 -5.48
N GLY A 200 12.80 2.06 -4.67
CA GLY A 200 13.81 3.11 -4.81
C GLY A 200 13.38 4.22 -5.77
N ASP A 201 14.35 5.06 -6.12
CA ASP A 201 14.25 6.18 -7.06
C ASP A 201 15.18 5.95 -8.27
N TYR A 202 16.41 6.44 -8.21
CA TYR A 202 17.46 6.29 -9.19
C TYR A 202 18.60 5.46 -8.63
N SER A 203 19.39 4.85 -9.49
CA SER A 203 20.56 4.08 -9.08
C SER A 203 21.58 4.97 -8.40
N THR A 204 22.00 4.57 -7.19
CA THR A 204 23.10 5.19 -6.45
C THR A 204 24.46 4.58 -6.77
N VAL A 205 24.51 3.57 -7.66
CA VAL A 205 25.75 2.91 -8.09
C VAL A 205 26.25 3.61 -9.36
N PRO A 206 27.41 4.31 -9.33
CA PRO A 206 27.84 5.16 -10.46
C PRO A 206 27.98 4.44 -11.80
N ALA A 207 28.34 3.15 -11.78
CA ALA A 207 28.50 2.33 -12.98
C ALA A 207 27.19 1.78 -13.56
N ILE A 208 26.06 1.98 -12.87
CA ILE A 208 24.75 1.45 -13.25
C ILE A 208 23.80 2.65 -13.35
N PRO A 209 23.56 3.19 -14.56
CA PRO A 209 22.64 4.32 -14.73
C PRO A 209 21.18 3.89 -14.67
N GLY A 210 20.29 4.87 -14.55
CA GLY A 210 18.84 4.69 -14.60
C GLY A 210 18.21 4.48 -13.23
N TYR A 211 17.11 3.73 -13.20
CA TYR A 211 16.27 3.57 -12.01
C TYR A 211 16.88 2.66 -10.93
N GLY A 212 16.44 2.90 -9.70
CA GLY A 212 16.71 2.05 -8.54
C GLY A 212 16.04 0.67 -8.65
N TRP A 213 16.33 -0.21 -7.70
CA TRP A 213 15.78 -1.56 -7.66
C TRP A 213 15.61 -2.05 -6.23
N ILE A 214 14.72 -3.04 -6.06
CA ILE A 214 14.51 -3.74 -4.78
C ILE A 214 15.78 -4.50 -4.39
N LYS A 215 16.33 -4.13 -3.23
CA LYS A 215 17.65 -4.55 -2.73
C LYS A 215 17.60 -5.88 -1.98
N PRO A 216 18.74 -6.58 -1.80
CA PRO A 216 18.79 -7.85 -1.10
C PRO A 216 18.21 -7.83 0.32
N SER A 217 18.35 -6.72 1.07
CA SER A 217 17.79 -6.60 2.42
C SER A 217 16.26 -6.69 2.43
N GLN A 218 15.61 -6.08 1.44
CA GLN A 218 14.16 -6.08 1.26
C GLN A 218 13.68 -7.47 0.79
N GLN A 219 14.43 -8.12 -0.11
CA GLN A 219 14.13 -9.50 -0.54
C GLN A 219 14.20 -10.48 0.63
N LEU A 220 15.24 -10.37 1.47
CA LEU A 220 15.39 -11.18 2.68
C LEU A 220 14.25 -10.94 3.67
N TRP A 221 13.85 -9.68 3.87
CA TRP A 221 12.70 -9.35 4.69
C TRP A 221 11.41 -9.99 4.14
N PHE A 222 11.16 -9.85 2.83
CA PHE A 222 10.00 -10.45 2.17
C PHE A 222 9.98 -11.97 2.37
N GLN A 223 11.09 -12.67 2.11
CA GLN A 223 11.20 -14.13 2.28
C GLN A 223 10.87 -14.56 3.71
N ARG A 224 11.44 -13.88 4.72
CA ARG A 224 11.20 -14.17 6.14
C ARG A 224 9.75 -13.94 6.53
N THR A 225 9.16 -12.85 6.03
CA THR A 225 7.77 -12.48 6.29
C THR A 225 6.81 -13.49 5.65
N SER A 226 6.99 -13.81 4.37
CA SER A 226 6.20 -14.82 3.66
C SER A 226 6.30 -16.19 4.34
N ALA A 227 7.50 -16.64 4.73
CA ALA A 227 7.68 -17.90 5.43
C ALA A 227 7.01 -17.94 6.82
N LYS A 228 7.03 -16.82 7.56
CA LYS A 228 6.31 -16.67 8.84
C LYS A 228 4.80 -16.77 8.63
N LEU A 229 4.25 -16.02 7.68
CA LEU A 229 2.81 -16.01 7.37
C LEU A 229 2.33 -17.37 6.87
N ARG A 230 3.10 -18.03 6.00
CA ARG A 230 2.85 -19.39 5.54
C ARG A 230 2.76 -20.37 6.72
N ARG A 231 3.73 -20.36 7.63
CA ARG A 231 3.71 -21.22 8.83
C ARG A 231 2.49 -20.95 9.71
N ALA A 232 2.13 -19.68 9.91
CA ALA A 232 0.96 -19.31 10.69
C ALA A 232 -0.35 -19.80 10.04
N TYR A 233 -0.47 -19.64 8.72
CA TYR A 233 -1.67 -20.03 7.97
C TYR A 233 -1.88 -21.55 7.93
N MET A 234 -0.78 -22.30 7.85
CA MET A 234 -0.78 -23.78 7.84
C MET A 234 -0.89 -24.41 9.24
N ARG A 235 -0.95 -23.62 10.32
CA ARG A 235 -1.08 -24.11 11.70
C ARG A 235 -2.55 -24.24 12.14
N GLU A 236 -2.82 -25.12 13.09
CA GLU A 236 -4.13 -25.26 13.75
C GLU A 236 -4.54 -24.01 14.58
N PRO A 237 -5.85 -23.83 14.85
CA PRO A 237 -6.99 -24.53 14.26
C PRO A 237 -7.20 -24.11 12.80
N GLU A 238 -7.68 -24.98 11.92
CA GLU A 238 -7.91 -24.72 10.48
C GLU A 238 -6.65 -24.75 9.59
N ALA A 239 -5.74 -25.70 9.81
CA ALA A 239 -4.55 -25.83 8.99
C ALA A 239 -4.87 -25.91 7.48
N GLN A 240 -4.18 -25.09 6.68
CA GLN A 240 -4.29 -25.08 5.23
C GLN A 240 -3.14 -25.84 4.57
N LYS A 241 -3.39 -26.43 3.39
CA LYS A 241 -2.39 -27.23 2.67
C LYS A 241 -1.26 -26.40 2.04
N GLY A 242 -1.47 -25.10 1.87
CA GLY A 242 -0.52 -24.18 1.24
C GLY A 242 -0.67 -22.76 1.80
N PRO A 243 0.17 -21.82 1.35
CA PRO A 243 0.12 -20.44 1.83
C PRO A 243 -1.19 -19.74 1.44
N ALA A 244 -1.59 -18.75 2.23
CA ALA A 244 -2.58 -17.77 1.81
C ALA A 244 -2.05 -17.00 0.59
N PRO A 245 -2.91 -16.59 -0.37
CA PRO A 245 -2.45 -15.78 -1.49
C PRO A 245 -1.88 -14.43 -1.02
N GLY A 246 -0.83 -13.99 -1.71
CA GLY A 246 -0.18 -12.71 -1.51
C GLY A 246 -0.34 -11.77 -2.71
N LEU A 247 -0.49 -10.48 -2.45
CA LEU A 247 -0.43 -9.40 -3.43
C LEU A 247 0.73 -8.48 -3.08
N VAL A 248 1.54 -8.09 -4.06
CA VAL A 248 2.74 -7.26 -3.85
C VAL A 248 2.55 -5.92 -4.56
N PHE A 249 2.96 -4.84 -3.90
CA PHE A 249 2.88 -3.47 -4.39
C PHE A 249 4.25 -2.81 -4.28
N PHE A 250 4.75 -2.29 -5.40
CA PHE A 250 5.92 -1.41 -5.49
C PHE A 250 5.73 -0.50 -6.71
N HIS A 251 6.58 0.51 -6.92
CA HIS A 251 6.32 1.53 -7.92
C HIS A 251 7.02 1.24 -9.26
N ILE A 252 8.35 1.12 -9.26
CA ILE A 252 9.16 0.95 -10.47
C ILE A 252 9.06 -0.51 -10.96
N PRO A 253 8.80 -0.76 -12.25
CA PRO A 253 8.69 -2.11 -12.79
C PRO A 253 9.96 -2.94 -12.61
N LEU A 254 9.76 -4.24 -12.44
CA LEU A 254 10.85 -5.20 -12.56
C LEU A 254 11.19 -5.42 -14.05
N PRO A 255 12.43 -5.83 -14.39
CA PRO A 255 12.81 -6.14 -15.78
C PRO A 255 11.89 -7.18 -16.45
N GLU A 256 11.29 -8.08 -15.68
CA GLU A 256 10.35 -9.10 -16.16
C GLU A 256 9.09 -8.52 -16.84
N PHE A 257 8.69 -7.28 -16.56
CA PHE A 257 7.59 -6.65 -17.28
C PHE A 257 7.87 -6.48 -18.78
N ALA A 258 9.14 -6.50 -19.20
CA ALA A 258 9.53 -6.48 -20.61
C ALA A 258 9.32 -7.82 -21.33
N SER A 259 9.00 -8.92 -20.63
CA SER A 259 8.82 -10.23 -21.24
C SER A 259 7.50 -10.40 -22.00
N PHE A 260 6.57 -9.44 -21.89
CA PHE A 260 5.26 -9.53 -22.51
C PHE A 260 5.22 -8.83 -23.87
N ASP A 261 4.60 -9.52 -24.83
CA ASP A 261 4.14 -8.98 -26.09
C ASP A 261 2.62 -8.74 -26.07
N SER A 262 2.08 -8.13 -27.12
CA SER A 262 0.64 -7.81 -27.21
C SER A 262 -0.29 -9.03 -27.19
N SER A 263 0.23 -10.24 -27.37
CA SER A 263 -0.55 -11.48 -27.33
C SER A 263 -0.60 -12.13 -25.94
N SER A 264 0.22 -11.65 -25.01
CA SER A 264 0.47 -12.30 -23.70
C SER A 264 0.02 -11.46 -22.49
N PHE A 265 -0.73 -10.37 -22.73
CA PHE A 265 -1.33 -9.56 -21.67
C PHE A 265 -2.78 -9.14 -21.97
N THR A 266 -3.50 -8.74 -20.93
CA THR A 266 -4.78 -8.04 -21.03
C THR A 266 -4.62 -6.59 -20.62
N GLY A 267 -5.07 -5.66 -21.46
CA GLY A 267 -4.90 -4.21 -21.30
C GLY A 267 -4.08 -3.63 -22.45
N VAL A 268 -3.40 -2.52 -22.21
CA VAL A 268 -2.70 -1.75 -23.24
C VAL A 268 -1.29 -1.39 -22.77
N ARG A 269 -0.33 -1.54 -23.69
CA ARG A 269 1.05 -1.03 -23.56
C ARG A 269 1.24 0.08 -24.59
N GLN A 270 1.42 1.32 -24.15
CA GLN A 270 1.60 2.48 -25.02
C GLN A 270 2.96 3.15 -24.89
N GLU A 271 3.80 2.69 -23.97
CA GLU A 271 5.18 3.16 -23.85
C GLU A 271 6.17 2.04 -23.51
N GLY A 272 7.44 2.42 -23.36
CA GLY A 272 8.50 1.53 -22.91
C GLY A 272 8.24 0.94 -21.53
N ILE A 273 9.03 -0.05 -21.14
CA ILE A 273 9.05 -0.53 -19.75
C ILE A 273 10.24 0.16 -19.09
N SER A 274 9.97 1.08 -18.18
CA SER A 274 11.02 1.89 -17.54
C SER A 274 11.54 1.22 -16.28
N SER A 275 11.97 -0.04 -16.40
CA SER A 275 12.52 -0.80 -15.27
C SER A 275 13.95 -0.37 -14.93
N ALA A 276 14.42 -0.80 -13.76
CA ALA A 276 15.85 -0.84 -13.48
C ALA A 276 16.59 -1.60 -14.61
N SER A 277 17.82 -1.17 -14.91
CA SER A 277 18.72 -1.92 -15.80
C SER A 277 19.27 -3.20 -15.16
N VAL A 278 19.07 -3.34 -13.84
CA VAL A 278 19.50 -4.49 -13.03
C VAL A 278 18.31 -5.38 -12.73
N ASN A 279 18.43 -6.66 -13.05
CA ASN A 279 17.57 -7.69 -12.47
C ASN A 279 18.15 -8.13 -11.12
N SER A 280 17.55 -7.69 -10.03
CA SER A 280 18.01 -8.00 -8.67
C SER A 280 17.57 -9.37 -8.15
N GLY A 281 16.77 -10.13 -8.92
CA GLY A 281 16.26 -11.44 -8.54
C GLY A 281 14.97 -11.43 -7.71
N PHE A 282 14.32 -10.27 -7.52
CA PHE A 282 13.11 -10.22 -6.70
C PHE A 282 11.92 -11.00 -7.31
N PHE A 283 11.79 -11.03 -8.64
CA PHE A 283 10.77 -11.86 -9.29
C PHE A 283 10.96 -13.34 -8.94
N THR A 284 12.18 -13.87 -9.09
CA THR A 284 12.51 -15.26 -8.70
C THR A 284 12.23 -15.50 -7.23
N THR A 285 12.59 -14.55 -6.36
CA THR A 285 12.28 -14.62 -4.92
C THR A 285 10.78 -14.79 -4.65
N MET A 286 9.91 -14.07 -5.37
CA MET A 286 8.46 -14.22 -5.24
C MET A 286 7.96 -15.57 -5.77
N VAL A 287 8.52 -16.05 -6.89
CA VAL A 287 8.19 -17.37 -7.45
C VAL A 287 8.53 -18.48 -6.45
N GLU A 288 9.71 -18.44 -5.84
CA GLU A 288 10.16 -19.43 -4.85
C GLU A 288 9.31 -19.41 -3.56
N ALA A 289 8.90 -18.23 -3.10
CA ALA A 289 8.03 -18.10 -1.93
C ALA A 289 6.67 -18.79 -2.13
N GLY A 290 6.14 -18.72 -3.36
CA GLY A 290 4.97 -19.48 -3.81
C GLY A 290 3.61 -18.98 -3.28
N ASP A 291 3.59 -17.93 -2.46
CA ASP A 291 2.38 -17.31 -1.94
C ASP A 291 1.86 -16.17 -2.84
N VAL A 292 2.77 -15.42 -3.49
CA VAL A 292 2.42 -14.28 -4.36
C VAL A 292 1.65 -14.75 -5.59
N LYS A 293 0.55 -14.04 -5.89
CA LYS A 293 -0.33 -14.30 -7.06
C LYS A 293 -0.43 -13.11 -8.02
N ALA A 294 -0.24 -11.91 -7.52
CA ALA A 294 -0.19 -10.71 -8.35
C ALA A 294 0.73 -9.65 -7.77
N VAL A 295 1.32 -8.88 -8.67
CA VAL A 295 2.20 -7.73 -8.43
C VAL A 295 1.54 -6.53 -9.10
N PHE A 296 1.47 -5.41 -8.40
CA PHE A 296 0.81 -4.18 -8.84
C PHE A 296 1.77 -3.00 -8.75
N ILE A 297 1.89 -2.27 -9.86
CA ILE A 297 2.84 -1.17 -10.02
C ILE A 297 2.23 0.07 -10.70
N GLY A 298 2.99 1.17 -10.72
CA GLY A 298 2.71 2.42 -11.44
C GLY A 298 3.81 2.74 -12.45
N HIS A 299 4.34 3.96 -12.39
CA HIS A 299 5.55 4.46 -13.05
C HIS A 299 5.44 4.71 -14.57
N ASP A 300 4.99 3.71 -15.34
CA ASP A 300 4.75 3.87 -16.79
C ASP A 300 3.27 4.23 -17.00
N HIS A 301 2.97 5.53 -17.05
CA HIS A 301 1.63 6.11 -17.02
C HIS A 301 0.70 5.68 -18.18
N LEU A 302 1.26 5.35 -19.35
CA LEU A 302 0.55 4.94 -20.54
C LEU A 302 0.34 3.42 -20.61
N ASN A 303 1.01 2.65 -19.75
CA ASN A 303 0.85 1.20 -19.65
C ASN A 303 -0.17 0.84 -18.56
N ASP A 304 -1.08 -0.10 -18.86
CA ASP A 304 -2.12 -0.52 -17.91
C ASP A 304 -2.47 -2.01 -18.02
N PHE A 305 -1.53 -2.79 -18.57
CA PHE A 305 -1.72 -4.20 -18.84
C PHE A 305 -1.45 -5.07 -17.60
N CYS A 306 -1.98 -6.29 -17.63
CA CYS A 306 -1.58 -7.40 -16.77
C CYS A 306 -1.15 -8.59 -17.63
N GLY A 307 0.04 -9.13 -17.37
CA GLY A 307 0.56 -10.34 -18.01
C GLY A 307 0.95 -11.41 -16.98
N LYS A 308 0.74 -12.69 -17.30
CA LYS A 308 1.07 -13.80 -16.40
C LYS A 308 2.43 -14.37 -16.74
N LEU A 309 3.37 -14.32 -15.79
CA LEU A 309 4.69 -14.93 -15.91
C LEU A 309 4.92 -15.89 -14.75
N THR A 310 5.26 -17.15 -15.04
CA THR A 310 5.63 -18.18 -14.05
C THR A 310 4.62 -18.28 -12.87
N GLY A 311 3.33 -18.16 -13.16
CA GLY A 311 2.27 -18.28 -12.16
C GLY A 311 1.91 -17.00 -11.40
N ILE A 312 2.62 -15.88 -11.63
CA ILE A 312 2.37 -14.57 -11.03
C ILE A 312 1.85 -13.60 -12.09
N GLN A 313 0.82 -12.82 -11.74
CA GLN A 313 0.34 -11.73 -12.59
C GLN A 313 1.14 -10.45 -12.33
N LEU A 314 1.67 -9.83 -13.37
CA LEU A 314 2.41 -8.57 -13.32
C LEU A 314 1.53 -7.48 -13.93
N CYS A 315 1.08 -6.52 -13.11
CA CYS A 315 0.02 -5.59 -13.47
C CYS A 315 0.43 -4.12 -13.28
N TYR A 316 0.31 -3.32 -14.34
CA TYR A 316 0.31 -1.86 -14.27
C TYR A 316 -1.05 -1.31 -13.84
N ALA A 317 -1.07 -0.23 -13.08
CA ALA A 317 -2.29 0.51 -12.75
C ALA A 317 -2.86 1.31 -13.93
N GLY A 318 -1.97 1.89 -14.74
CA GLY A 318 -2.26 3.04 -15.61
C GLY A 318 -2.17 4.37 -14.88
N GLY A 319 -1.89 5.45 -15.61
CA GLY A 319 -1.75 6.79 -15.06
C GLY A 319 -3.07 7.37 -14.57
N PHE A 320 -3.10 7.76 -13.30
CA PHE A 320 -4.29 8.30 -12.63
C PHE A 320 -4.34 9.82 -12.65
N GLY A 321 -3.19 10.46 -12.43
CA GLY A 321 -3.04 11.89 -12.22
C GLY A 321 -3.32 12.73 -13.46
N TYR A 322 -3.85 13.92 -13.27
CA TYR A 322 -4.05 14.91 -14.32
C TYR A 322 -2.84 15.84 -14.48
N HIS A 323 -2.01 15.97 -13.45
CA HIS A 323 -0.68 16.59 -13.56
C HIS A 323 0.41 15.57 -13.90
N ALA A 324 0.12 14.26 -13.83
CA ALA A 324 1.01 13.24 -14.38
C ALA A 324 1.09 13.38 -15.91
N TYR A 325 2.29 13.26 -16.47
CA TYR A 325 2.45 13.19 -17.93
C TYR A 325 1.63 12.03 -18.51
N GLY A 326 1.26 12.14 -19.77
CA GLY A 326 0.39 11.17 -20.41
C GLY A 326 0.20 11.47 -21.89
N LYS A 327 -1.04 11.29 -22.36
CA LYS A 327 -1.39 11.49 -23.76
C LYS A 327 -2.79 12.05 -23.87
N ALA A 328 -2.93 13.20 -24.54
CA ALA A 328 -4.24 13.78 -24.78
C ALA A 328 -5.15 12.78 -25.52
N GLY A 329 -6.38 12.62 -25.04
CA GLY A 329 -7.32 11.61 -25.53
C GLY A 329 -7.14 10.21 -24.94
N TRP A 330 -6.15 9.98 -24.07
CA TRP A 330 -6.00 8.75 -23.30
C TRP A 330 -6.58 8.95 -21.90
N SER A 331 -7.78 8.42 -21.64
CA SER A 331 -8.49 8.66 -20.38
C SER A 331 -7.69 8.18 -19.18
N ARG A 332 -7.54 9.02 -18.15
CA ARG A 332 -6.94 8.61 -16.86
C ARG A 332 -7.68 7.41 -16.29
N ARG A 333 -7.05 6.59 -15.45
CA ARG A 333 -7.71 5.38 -14.91
C ARG A 333 -7.18 4.94 -13.57
N ALA A 334 -8.00 4.14 -12.89
CA ALA A 334 -7.61 3.39 -11.70
C ALA A 334 -7.92 1.91 -11.86
N ARG A 335 -7.14 1.09 -11.16
CA ARG A 335 -7.34 -0.36 -11.10
C ARG A 335 -8.10 -0.72 -9.82
N VAL A 336 -9.04 -1.66 -9.96
CA VAL A 336 -9.78 -2.24 -8.85
C VAL A 336 -9.40 -3.71 -8.74
N VAL A 337 -9.19 -4.18 -7.52
CA VAL A 337 -8.90 -5.59 -7.20
C VAL A 337 -9.94 -6.11 -6.24
N LEU A 338 -10.50 -7.28 -6.54
CA LEU A 338 -11.52 -7.94 -5.72
C LEU A 338 -11.06 -9.35 -5.36
N ALA A 339 -10.76 -9.56 -4.08
CA ALA A 339 -10.60 -10.89 -3.52
C ALA A 339 -11.96 -11.41 -3.04
N SER A 340 -12.24 -12.69 -3.29
CA SER A 340 -13.47 -13.36 -2.83
C SER A 340 -13.14 -14.69 -2.15
N LEU A 341 -13.75 -14.92 -1.00
CA LEU A 341 -13.69 -16.18 -0.27
C LEU A 341 -14.57 -17.25 -0.91
N GLU A 342 -14.20 -18.50 -0.67
CA GLU A 342 -15.03 -19.67 -0.95
C GLU A 342 -16.19 -19.73 0.04
N LYS A 343 -17.40 -20.04 -0.46
CA LYS A 343 -18.54 -20.36 0.40
C LYS A 343 -18.54 -21.86 0.65
N THR A 344 -18.53 -22.27 1.92
CA THR A 344 -18.52 -23.70 2.28
C THR A 344 -19.92 -24.32 2.10
N GLU A 345 -19.99 -25.64 2.01
CA GLU A 345 -21.27 -26.37 1.89
C GLU A 345 -22.22 -26.08 3.06
N GLN A 346 -21.67 -25.87 4.26
CA GLN A 346 -22.41 -25.51 5.48
C GLN A 346 -22.80 -24.02 5.53
N GLY A 347 -22.59 -23.26 4.44
CA GLY A 347 -22.96 -21.85 4.33
C GLY A 347 -21.97 -20.86 4.98
N GLY A 348 -20.83 -21.34 5.49
CA GLY A 348 -19.77 -20.52 6.07
C GLY A 348 -18.78 -19.97 5.04
N TRP A 349 -17.74 -19.29 5.53
CA TRP A 349 -16.64 -18.77 4.70
C TRP A 349 -15.38 -19.62 4.86
N GLY A 350 -14.84 -20.06 3.72
CA GLY A 350 -13.56 -20.74 3.61
C GLY A 350 -12.41 -19.80 3.25
N VAL A 351 -11.39 -20.35 2.61
CA VAL A 351 -10.21 -19.61 2.13
C VAL A 351 -10.51 -18.74 0.91
N VAL A 352 -9.56 -17.90 0.51
CA VAL A 352 -9.67 -17.13 -0.74
C VAL A 352 -9.83 -18.06 -1.94
N LYS A 353 -10.92 -17.87 -2.70
CA LYS A 353 -11.26 -18.61 -3.91
C LYS A 353 -10.68 -17.95 -5.15
N SER A 354 -10.71 -16.63 -5.23
CA SER A 354 -10.28 -15.90 -6.43
C SER A 354 -9.87 -14.47 -6.15
N VAL A 355 -8.97 -13.96 -6.99
CA VAL A 355 -8.62 -12.55 -7.11
C VAL A 355 -8.95 -12.11 -8.54
N LYS A 356 -9.79 -11.08 -8.67
CA LYS A 356 -10.18 -10.47 -9.95
C LYS A 356 -9.73 -9.03 -10.02
N THR A 357 -9.57 -8.49 -11.21
CA THR A 357 -9.29 -7.08 -11.43
C THR A 357 -10.04 -6.53 -12.64
N TRP A 358 -10.27 -5.22 -12.64
CA TRP A 358 -10.71 -4.42 -13.78
C TRP A 358 -10.15 -3.00 -13.60
N LYS A 359 -10.25 -2.17 -14.64
CA LYS A 359 -9.95 -0.74 -14.55
C LYS A 359 -11.20 0.08 -14.76
N ARG A 360 -11.19 1.32 -14.28
CA ARG A 360 -12.22 2.34 -14.52
C ARG A 360 -11.56 3.53 -15.18
N LEU A 361 -12.08 3.94 -16.33
CA LEU A 361 -11.63 5.14 -17.05
C LEU A 361 -12.26 6.38 -16.42
N ASP A 362 -11.55 7.52 -16.40
CA ASP A 362 -12.15 8.80 -16.04
C ASP A 362 -12.91 9.40 -17.23
N ASP A 363 -13.98 8.71 -17.61
CA ASP A 363 -15.02 9.22 -18.50
C ASP A 363 -16.29 9.53 -17.69
N GLU A 364 -17.37 9.95 -18.36
CA GLU A 364 -18.63 10.29 -17.69
C GLU A 364 -19.21 9.14 -16.85
N HIS A 365 -18.99 7.89 -17.26
CA HIS A 365 -19.65 6.71 -16.69
C HIS A 365 -18.73 5.84 -15.85
N LEU A 366 -17.47 6.23 -15.68
CA LEU A 366 -16.42 5.38 -15.14
C LEU A 366 -16.41 4.02 -15.86
N THR A 367 -16.27 4.00 -17.19
CA THR A 367 -16.38 2.76 -17.97
C THR A 367 -15.42 1.71 -17.42
N ALA A 368 -15.97 0.52 -17.12
CA ALA A 368 -15.17 -0.63 -16.70
C ALA A 368 -14.56 -1.31 -17.91
N VAL A 369 -13.25 -1.52 -17.87
CA VAL A 369 -12.50 -2.19 -18.94
C VAL A 369 -11.60 -3.30 -18.39
N ASP A 370 -11.25 -4.26 -19.24
CA ASP A 370 -10.22 -5.27 -18.98
C ASP A 370 -10.45 -6.12 -17.71
N GLY A 371 -11.71 -6.47 -17.47
CA GLY A 371 -12.10 -7.35 -16.39
C GLY A 371 -11.51 -8.76 -16.57
N GLN A 372 -10.71 -9.22 -15.61
CA GLN A 372 -10.02 -10.50 -15.68
C GLN A 372 -9.86 -11.18 -14.31
N VAL A 373 -9.67 -12.51 -14.33
CA VAL A 373 -9.32 -13.29 -13.14
C VAL A 373 -7.80 -13.39 -13.08
N LEU A 374 -7.20 -12.77 -12.05
CA LEU A 374 -5.74 -12.83 -11.85
C LEU A 374 -5.32 -14.19 -11.28
N TRP A 375 -6.13 -14.72 -10.37
CA TRP A 375 -5.89 -15.99 -9.73
C TRP A 375 -7.19 -16.64 -9.27
N SER A 376 -7.25 -17.96 -9.35
CA SER A 376 -8.29 -18.77 -8.74
C SER A 376 -7.65 -19.98 -8.08
N LYS A 377 -8.16 -20.36 -6.91
CA LYS A 377 -7.86 -21.65 -6.28
C LYS A 377 -8.29 -22.75 -7.24
N SER A 378 -7.35 -23.56 -7.71
CA SER A 378 -7.68 -24.76 -8.49
C SER A 378 -8.54 -25.70 -7.64
N PRO A 379 -9.55 -26.38 -8.22
CA PRO A 379 -10.13 -27.54 -7.57
C PRO A 379 -8.97 -28.47 -7.20
N ALA A 380 -8.99 -29.02 -5.98
CA ALA A 380 -8.05 -30.09 -5.66
C ALA A 380 -8.21 -31.14 -6.76
N ALA A 381 -7.14 -31.44 -7.50
CA ALA A 381 -7.14 -32.59 -8.40
C ALA A 381 -7.62 -33.78 -7.56
N GLY A 382 -8.72 -34.39 -7.97
CA GLY A 382 -9.26 -35.56 -7.29
C GLY A 382 -8.12 -36.55 -7.06
N SER A 383 -8.03 -37.07 -5.84
CA SER A 383 -7.20 -38.22 -5.55
C SER A 383 -7.45 -39.25 -6.66
N PRO A 384 -6.43 -39.78 -7.34
CA PRO A 384 -6.65 -40.95 -8.17
C PRO A 384 -7.17 -42.06 -7.24
N GLU A 385 -8.32 -42.62 -7.57
CA GLU A 385 -8.86 -43.83 -6.93
C GLU A 385 -7.89 -45.01 -7.01
#